data_AF-A0A1R0KJU7-F1
#
_entry.id   AF-A0A1R0KJU7-F1
#
_cell.length_a   1.000
_cell.length_b   1.000
_cell.length_c   1.000
_cell.angle_alpha   90.00
_cell.angle_beta   90.00
_cell.angle_gamma   90.00
#
_symmetry.space_group_name_H-M   'P 1'
#
loop_
_entity.id
_entity.type
_entity.pdbx_description
1 polymer ?
#
loop_
_entity_poly.entity_id
_entity_poly.type
_entity_poly.pdbx_seq_one_letter_code
_entity_poly.pdbx_strand_id
1 'polypeptide(L)' 'MNEPQTLRDAHAVATARRPRADADMSEWVRFHRANARMYRAVSDVDRGHHHELKYWVGYEERKAEEVAGLASAKNG' A
#
# COMPACT_ATOMS: atom_id res chain seq x y z
N MET A 1 -9.76 6.62 -15.20
CA MET A 1 -10.16 6.62 -13.78
C MET A 1 -9.44 7.78 -13.13
N ASN A 2 -10.12 8.59 -12.32
CA ASN A 2 -9.46 9.68 -11.58
C ASN A 2 -8.61 9.09 -10.45
N GLU A 3 -7.50 9.73 -10.14
CA GLU A 3 -6.68 9.38 -8.98
C GLU A 3 -7.51 9.52 -7.70
N PRO A 4 -7.33 8.65 -6.68
CA PRO A 4 -8.05 8.79 -5.42
C PRO A 4 -7.71 10.15 -4.79
N GLN A 5 -8.72 10.82 -4.24
CA GLN A 5 -8.56 12.15 -3.63
C GLN A 5 -8.92 12.16 -2.14
N THR A 6 -9.46 11.05 -1.62
CA THR A 6 -9.85 10.90 -0.22
C THR A 6 -9.31 9.59 0.35
N LEU A 7 -9.18 9.51 1.69
CA LEU A 7 -8.83 8.27 2.38
C LEU A 7 -9.78 7.11 1.99
N ARG A 8 -11.08 7.39 1.88
CA ARG A 8 -12.08 6.41 1.45
C ARG A 8 -11.80 5.87 0.05
N ASP A 9 -11.52 6.74 -0.90
CA ASP A 9 -11.24 6.32 -2.28
C ASP A 9 -9.94 5.52 -2.35
N ALA A 10 -8.92 5.92 -1.58
CA ALA A 10 -7.67 5.19 -1.46
C ALA A 10 -7.90 3.77 -0.92
N HIS A 11 -8.74 3.59 0.10
CA HIS A 11 -9.13 2.27 0.60
C HIS A 11 -9.88 1.44 -0.44
N ALA A 12 -10.79 2.04 -1.19
CA ALA A 12 -11.52 1.35 -2.25
C ALA A 12 -10.55 0.85 -3.34
N VAL A 13 -9.61 1.69 -3.75
CA VAL A 13 -8.56 1.35 -4.73
C VAL A 13 -7.64 0.25 -4.20
N ALA A 14 -7.17 0.36 -2.96
CA ALA A 14 -6.32 -0.65 -2.32
C ALA A 14 -7.03 -2.02 -2.26
N THR A 15 -8.31 -2.03 -1.89
CA THR A 15 -9.13 -3.25 -1.83
C THR A 15 -9.29 -3.89 -3.21
N ALA A 16 -9.59 -3.09 -4.24
CA ALA A 16 -9.79 -3.59 -5.60
C ALA A 16 -8.50 -4.15 -6.24
N ARG A 17 -7.33 -3.66 -5.83
CA ARG A 17 -6.01 -4.06 -6.36
C ARG A 17 -5.31 -5.12 -5.52
N ARG A 18 -5.91 -5.58 -4.43
CA ARG A 18 -5.30 -6.52 -3.51
C ARG A 18 -4.94 -7.82 -4.25
N PRO A 19 -3.69 -8.31 -4.16
CA PRO A 19 -3.32 -9.60 -4.71
C PRO A 19 -4.15 -10.74 -4.13
N ARG A 20 -4.25 -11.84 -4.87
CA ARG A 20 -4.86 -13.07 -4.36
C ARG A 20 -4.05 -13.62 -3.19
N ALA A 21 -4.68 -14.40 -2.32
CA ALA A 21 -4.01 -14.96 -1.14
C ALA A 21 -2.81 -15.86 -1.49
N ASP A 22 -2.87 -16.53 -2.65
CA ASP A 22 -1.85 -17.42 -3.21
C ASP A 22 -0.88 -16.71 -4.16
N ALA A 23 -0.99 -15.38 -4.31
CA ALA A 23 -0.11 -14.61 -5.18
C ALA A 23 1.35 -14.66 -4.71
N ASP A 24 2.26 -14.54 -5.67
CA ASP A 24 3.69 -14.53 -5.40
C ASP A 24 4.06 -13.39 -4.44
N MET A 25 5.08 -13.64 -3.62
CA MET A 25 5.54 -12.65 -2.64
C MET A 25 6.00 -11.35 -3.31
N SER A 26 6.54 -11.43 -4.54
CA SER A 26 6.91 -10.25 -5.34
C SER A 26 5.70 -9.39 -5.71
N GLU A 27 4.53 -9.98 -5.92
CA GLU A 27 3.27 -9.24 -6.18
C GLU A 27 2.80 -8.52 -4.93
N TRP A 28 2.87 -9.17 -3.77
CA TRP A 28 2.58 -8.55 -2.49
C TRP A 28 3.53 -7.38 -2.18
N VAL A 29 4.83 -7.50 -2.44
CA VAL A 29 5.78 -6.37 -2.28
C VAL A 29 5.40 -5.21 -3.21
N ARG A 30 5.10 -5.50 -4.48
CA ARG A 30 4.68 -4.46 -5.44
C ARG A 30 3.40 -3.76 -5.00
N PHE A 31 2.43 -4.52 -4.50
CA PHE A 31 1.17 -4.00 -3.97
C PHE A 31 1.40 -3.03 -2.80
N HIS A 32 2.11 -3.46 -1.76
CA HIS A 32 2.37 -2.64 -0.58
C HIS A 32 3.13 -1.36 -0.92
N ARG A 33 4.16 -1.44 -1.78
CA ARG A 33 4.89 -0.25 -2.26
C ARG A 33 4.01 0.70 -3.06
N ALA A 34 3.11 0.17 -3.88
CA ALA A 34 2.17 0.99 -4.65
C ALA A 34 1.16 1.70 -3.73
N ASN A 35 0.65 1.02 -2.71
CA ASN A 35 -0.25 1.62 -1.73
C ASN A 35 0.42 2.70 -0.90
N ALA A 36 1.67 2.49 -0.44
CA ALA A 36 2.43 3.51 0.26
C ALA A 36 2.55 4.81 -0.55
N ARG A 37 2.87 4.71 -1.85
CA ARG A 37 2.92 5.87 -2.75
C ARG A 37 1.55 6.53 -2.92
N MET A 38 0.50 5.73 -3.06
CA MET A 38 -0.87 6.22 -3.20
C MET A 38 -1.34 6.97 -1.95
N TYR A 39 -1.22 6.38 -0.75
CA TYR A 39 -1.62 7.04 0.49
C TYR A 39 -0.78 8.30 0.75
N ARG A 40 0.49 8.33 0.36
CA ARG A 40 1.33 9.54 0.44
C ARG A 40 0.76 10.66 -0.43
N ALA A 41 0.47 10.37 -1.71
CA ALA A 41 -0.13 11.36 -2.61
C ALA A 41 -1.50 11.85 -2.12
N VAL A 42 -2.34 10.95 -1.60
CA VAL A 42 -3.65 11.32 -1.04
C VAL A 42 -3.48 12.16 0.24
N SER A 43 -2.44 11.93 1.05
CA SER A 43 -2.16 12.71 2.26
C SER A 43 -1.89 14.18 2.00
N ASP A 44 -1.43 14.52 0.79
CA ASP A 44 -1.17 15.90 0.37
C ASP A 44 -2.48 16.60 -0.07
N VAL A 45 -3.48 15.83 -0.49
CA VAL A 45 -4.78 16.32 -0.99
C VAL A 45 -5.84 16.32 0.12
N ASP A 46 -6.06 15.18 0.78
CA ASP A 46 -7.04 14.99 1.86
C ASP A 46 -6.43 15.38 3.21
N ARG A 47 -6.26 16.70 3.39
CA ARG A 47 -5.65 17.25 4.61
C ARG A 47 -6.45 16.96 5.88
N GLY A 48 -7.75 16.67 5.76
CA GLY A 48 -8.60 16.28 6.89
C GLY A 48 -8.23 14.93 7.49
N HIS A 49 -7.71 14.00 6.66
CA HIS A 49 -7.26 12.67 7.07
C HIS A 49 -5.74 12.52 7.01
N HIS A 50 -5.00 13.63 6.97
CA HIS A 50 -3.55 13.63 6.75
C HIS A 50 -2.79 12.69 7.71
N HIS A 51 -3.15 12.69 8.99
CA HIS A 51 -2.51 11.83 10.00
C HIS A 51 -2.83 10.35 9.80
N GLU A 52 -4.06 10.00 9.45
CA GLU A 52 -4.46 8.63 9.13
C GLU A 52 -3.78 8.13 7.86
N LEU A 53 -3.71 8.97 6.83
CA LEU A 53 -3.01 8.66 5.59
C LEU A 53 -1.51 8.45 5.82
N LYS A 54 -0.86 9.29 6.65
CA LYS A 54 0.54 9.07 7.06
C LYS A 54 0.74 7.77 7.82
N TYR A 55 -0.21 7.38 8.69
CA TYR A 55 -0.19 6.07 9.33
C TYR A 55 -0.21 4.95 8.29
N TRP A 56 -1.09 5.03 7.30
CA TRP A 56 -1.18 4.02 6.22
C TRP A 56 0.07 3.96 5.35
N VAL A 57 0.72 5.10 5.07
CA VAL A 57 2.02 5.12 4.38
C VAL A 57 3.04 4.25 5.14
N GLY A 58 3.23 4.52 6.43
CA GLY A 58 4.18 3.76 7.24
C GLY A 58 3.80 2.29 7.40
N TYR A 59 2.51 2.00 7.53
CA TYR A 59 2.00 0.63 7.57
C TYR A 59 2.39 -0.14 6.30
N GLU A 60 2.13 0.43 5.13
CA GLU A 60 2.39 -0.20 3.84
C GLU A 60 3.89 -0.35 3.54
N GLU A 61 4.71 0.64 3.93
CA GLU A 61 6.18 0.56 3.83
C GLU A 61 6.72 -0.62 4.66
N ARG A 62 6.33 -0.72 5.94
CA ARG A 62 6.72 -1.83 6.80
C ARG A 62 6.25 -3.18 6.24
N LYS A 63 5.01 -3.27 5.74
CA LYS A 63 4.51 -4.50 5.12
C LYS A 63 5.32 -4.90 3.89
N ALA A 64 5.72 -3.95 3.06
CA ALA A 64 6.56 -4.22 1.90
C ALA A 64 7.93 -4.80 2.31
N GLU A 65 8.54 -4.25 3.36
CA GLU A 65 9.82 -4.72 3.90
C GLU A 65 9.71 -6.12 4.51
N GLU A 66 8.69 -6.37 5.33
CA GLU A 66 8.42 -7.68 5.92
C GLU A 66 8.27 -8.77 4.83
N VAL A 67 7.45 -8.51 3.82
CA VAL A 67 7.22 -9.48 2.74
C VAL A 67 8.48 -9.67 1.89
N ALA A 68 9.24 -8.59 1.61
CA ALA A 68 10.49 -8.68 0.88
C ALA A 68 11.53 -9.52 1.64
N GLY A 69 11.65 -9.35 2.95
CA GLY A 69 12.55 -10.15 3.79
C GLY A 69 12.19 -11.64 3.76
N LEU A 70 10.90 -11.97 3.86
CA LEU A 70 10.44 -13.35 3.77
C LEU A 70 10.65 -13.96 2.37
N ALA A 71 10.55 -13.16 1.30
CA ALA A 71 10.79 -13.64 -0.06
C ALA A 71 12.27 -13.98 -0.28
N SER A 72 13.19 -13.16 0.24
CA SER A 72 14.63 -13.41 0.19
C SER A 72 15.03 -14.64 1.00
N ALA A 73 14.41 -14.87 2.17
CA ALA A 73 14.69 -16.02 3.02
C ALA A 73 14.21 -17.37 2.43
N LYS A 74 13.28 -17.37 1.47
CA LYS A 74 12.83 -18.58 0.78
C LYS A 74 13.69 -18.96 -0.43
N ASN A 75 14.50 -18.04 -0.93
CA ASN A 75 15.31 -18.20 -2.13
C ASN A 75 16.81 -18.42 -1.83
N GLY A 76 17.19 -18.55 -0.54
CA GLY A 76 18.54 -18.88 -0.09
C GLY A 76 18.52 -20.17 0.72
#